data_AF-A0A7W0VUS8-F1
#
_entry.id   AF-A0A7W0VUS8-F1
#
_cell.length_a   1.000
_cell.length_b   1.000
_cell.length_c   1.000
_cell.angle_alpha   90.00
_cell.angle_beta   90.00
_cell.angle_gamma   90.00
#
_symmetry.space_group_name_H-M   'P 1'
#
loop_
_entity.id
_entity.type
_entity.pdbx_description
1 polymer ?
#
loop_
_entity_poly.entity_id
_entity_poly.type
_entity_poly.pdbx_seq_one_letter_code
_entity_poly.pdbx_strand_id
1 'polypeptide(L)'
;MRAKLPLALLLSATAVACVDDSTSRPTTDDVANAIELENGGLDTSDEAPMFGDDIAYAAAQIEGDTAMADPMASDPTIVAMGAPGANVVARDLVIVWGRMPADRDATVGRDWSGELRLSRGGMLVRRKIAFEQATDRVLPRTSRDAISFDSVTRPHADGLVLTVFDPDAANATPLTLTYTPNGGTAHSLDLSQLANGPIVVDVGDGNRVVVAGHRRADACDHGFLRGRWHALSANANAYRGIVANSDGEPVGHIRGIAGTRQNGDAVMFGKFIDRDGQFKGILKGTFENGKFVARWLDRAGDHGQIHGVYFAGPNEGAGGFLGRWSESSCAAN
;
A
#
# COMPACT_ATOMS: atom_id res chain seq x y z
N MET A 1 -48.68 -23.29 58.42
CA MET A 1 -47.30 -23.66 58.06
C MET A 1 -47.27 -23.86 56.55
N ARG A 2 -46.64 -22.94 55.80
CA ARG A 2 -45.30 -23.09 55.16
C ARG A 2 -45.33 -24.16 54.05
N ALA A 3 -45.00 -23.91 52.79
CA ALA A 3 -44.15 -22.88 52.21
C ALA A 3 -44.59 -22.50 50.78
N LYS A 4 -44.42 -21.22 50.46
CA LYS A 4 -44.54 -20.63 49.12
C LYS A 4 -43.19 -20.84 48.40
N LEU A 5 -43.20 -21.37 47.17
CA LEU A 5 -42.06 -21.29 46.26
C LEU A 5 -42.22 -20.07 45.34
N PRO A 6 -41.18 -19.23 45.14
CA PRO A 6 -41.23 -18.12 44.20
C PRO A 6 -40.84 -18.62 42.80
N LEU A 7 -41.70 -18.33 41.82
CA LEU A 7 -41.38 -18.46 40.40
C LEU A 7 -40.49 -17.28 40.02
N ALA A 8 -39.18 -17.52 39.90
CA ALA A 8 -38.21 -16.53 39.47
C ALA A 8 -38.39 -16.26 37.97
N LEU A 9 -38.83 -15.04 37.66
CA LEU A 9 -38.88 -14.47 36.32
C LEU A 9 -37.43 -14.19 35.88
N LEU A 10 -36.85 -15.04 35.03
CA LEU A 10 -35.60 -14.69 34.33
C LEU A 10 -35.96 -13.69 33.21
N LEU A 11 -35.80 -12.40 33.50
CA LEU A 11 -35.61 -11.40 32.44
C LEU A 11 -34.25 -11.67 31.80
N SER A 12 -34.25 -12.43 30.70
CA SER A 12 -33.16 -12.39 29.73
C SER A 12 -33.17 -11.02 29.06
N ALA A 13 -32.37 -10.10 29.60
CA ALA A 13 -32.02 -8.85 28.95
C ALA A 13 -31.24 -9.19 27.68
N THR A 14 -31.93 -9.24 26.55
CA THR A 14 -31.28 -9.12 25.24
C THR A 14 -30.68 -7.72 25.20
N ALA A 15 -29.38 -7.64 25.47
CA ALA A 15 -28.59 -6.49 25.07
C ALA A 15 -28.73 -6.39 23.55
N VAL A 16 -29.59 -5.48 23.10
CA VAL A 16 -29.58 -4.99 21.74
C VAL A 16 -28.25 -4.25 21.63
N ALA A 17 -27.21 -4.97 21.20
CA ALA A 17 -26.05 -4.33 20.64
C ALA A 17 -26.58 -3.54 19.44
N CYS A 18 -26.57 -2.22 19.56
CA CYS A 18 -26.81 -1.33 18.44
C CYS A 18 -25.82 -1.74 17.34
N VAL A 19 -26.35 -2.45 16.34
CA VAL A 19 -25.69 -2.56 15.04
C VAL A 19 -25.83 -1.17 14.44
N ASP A 20 -24.85 -0.31 14.73
CA ASP A 20 -24.72 0.92 13.95
C ASP A 20 -24.55 0.51 12.50
N ASP A 21 -25.37 1.13 11.66
CA ASP A 21 -25.52 0.86 10.24
C ASP A 21 -24.15 0.97 9.57
N SER A 22 -23.53 -0.19 9.29
CA SER A 22 -22.19 -0.33 8.69
C SER A 22 -22.09 0.26 7.28
N THR A 23 -23.18 0.83 6.78
CA THR A 23 -23.28 1.53 5.49
C THR A 23 -23.10 3.04 5.60
N SER A 24 -23.08 3.62 6.81
CA SER A 24 -22.91 5.06 7.00
C SER A 24 -21.43 5.46 6.88
N ARG A 25 -21.13 6.32 5.90
CA ARG A 25 -19.79 6.92 5.77
C ARG A 25 -19.51 7.77 7.01
N PRO A 26 -18.27 7.76 7.54
CA PRO A 26 -17.93 8.59 8.69
C PRO A 26 -18.16 10.06 8.35
N THR A 27 -18.79 10.78 9.28
CA THR A 27 -18.98 12.23 9.19
C THR A 27 -17.75 12.97 9.74
N THR A 28 -17.71 14.29 9.52
CA THR A 28 -16.65 15.15 10.08
C THR A 28 -16.59 15.05 11.60
N ASP A 29 -17.74 15.03 12.28
CA ASP A 29 -17.82 14.97 13.74
C ASP A 29 -17.37 13.60 14.27
N ASP A 30 -17.70 12.51 13.55
CA ASP A 30 -17.24 11.17 13.90
C ASP A 30 -15.71 11.11 13.89
N VAL A 31 -15.09 11.64 12.83
CA VAL A 31 -13.62 11.66 12.73
C VAL A 31 -13.00 12.58 13.77
N ALA A 32 -13.54 13.78 13.97
CA ALA A 32 -13.01 14.74 14.95
C ALA A 32 -13.03 14.19 16.38
N ASN A 33 -14.06 13.41 16.73
CA ASN A 33 -14.11 12.72 18.03
C ASN A 33 -13.18 11.52 18.07
N ALA A 34 -13.16 10.70 17.01
CA ALA A 34 -12.41 9.46 16.96
C ALA A 34 -10.89 9.68 17.05
N ILE A 35 -10.33 10.71 16.40
CA ILE A 35 -8.87 10.98 16.43
C ILE A 35 -8.32 11.31 17.83
N GLU A 36 -9.19 11.71 18.75
CA GLU A 36 -8.85 11.96 20.16
C GLU A 36 -8.85 10.69 21.01
N LEU A 37 -9.44 9.60 20.51
CA LEU A 37 -9.50 8.33 21.20
C LEU A 37 -8.20 7.53 21.02
N GLU A 38 -7.96 6.60 21.95
CA GLU A 38 -6.97 5.57 21.75
C GLU A 38 -7.30 4.77 20.48
N ASN A 39 -6.29 4.58 19.62
CA ASN A 39 -6.40 3.85 18.36
C ASN A 39 -7.50 4.36 17.42
N GLY A 40 -7.92 5.62 17.55
CA GLY A 40 -9.00 6.14 16.72
C GLY A 40 -10.37 5.54 17.07
N GLY A 41 -10.53 4.94 18.24
CA GLY A 41 -11.72 4.17 18.63
C GLY A 41 -11.82 2.78 17.99
N LEU A 42 -10.79 2.33 17.27
CA LEU A 42 -10.76 1.00 16.65
C LEU A 42 -10.46 -0.11 17.67
N ASP A 43 -11.05 -1.28 17.43
CA ASP A 43 -10.83 -2.49 18.22
C ASP A 43 -10.17 -3.62 17.42
N THR A 44 -9.98 -4.77 18.06
CA THR A 44 -9.34 -5.98 17.49
C THR A 44 -10.34 -7.06 17.07
N SER A 45 -11.63 -6.70 16.99
CA SER A 45 -12.68 -7.60 16.51
C SER A 45 -12.53 -7.87 15.02
N ASP A 46 -12.98 -9.05 14.58
CA ASP A 46 -13.08 -9.34 13.14
C ASP A 46 -14.22 -8.51 12.52
N GLU A 47 -14.16 -8.29 11.22
CA GLU A 47 -15.12 -7.51 10.45
C GLU A 47 -15.77 -8.40 9.38
N ALA A 48 -16.81 -7.91 8.72
CA ALA A 48 -17.22 -8.52 7.46
C ALA A 48 -16.08 -8.40 6.41
N PRO A 49 -15.96 -9.33 5.45
CA PRO A 49 -15.10 -9.16 4.28
C PRO A 49 -15.24 -7.76 3.68
N MET A 50 -14.11 -7.11 3.35
CA MET A 50 -14.09 -5.73 2.85
C MET A 50 -14.81 -4.71 3.75
N PHE A 51 -14.86 -4.97 5.07
CA PHE A 51 -15.62 -4.20 6.05
C PHE A 51 -17.13 -4.13 5.76
N GLY A 52 -17.65 -5.03 4.92
CA GLY A 52 -19.03 -5.01 4.45
C GLY A 52 -19.38 -3.80 3.56
N ASP A 53 -18.37 -3.14 2.95
CA ASP A 53 -18.51 -1.88 2.21
C ASP A 53 -17.97 -2.01 0.77
N ASP A 54 -18.40 -3.05 0.06
CA ASP A 54 -18.01 -3.35 -1.33
C ASP A 54 -18.22 -2.15 -2.26
N ILE A 55 -19.33 -1.42 -2.08
CA ILE A 55 -19.70 -0.27 -2.90
C ILE A 55 -18.65 0.84 -2.80
N ALA A 56 -18.19 1.17 -1.60
CA ALA A 56 -17.23 2.25 -1.46
C ALA A 56 -15.79 1.82 -1.82
N TYR A 57 -15.43 0.55 -1.69
CA TYR A 57 -14.19 0.03 -2.26
C TYR A 57 -14.19 0.07 -3.79
N ALA A 58 -15.30 -0.32 -4.44
CA ALA A 58 -15.47 -0.18 -5.87
C ALA A 58 -15.40 1.31 -6.30
N ALA A 59 -16.07 2.20 -5.56
CA ALA A 59 -16.07 3.64 -5.83
C ALA A 59 -14.70 4.31 -5.64
N ALA A 60 -13.82 3.73 -4.81
CA ALA A 60 -12.46 4.24 -4.65
C ALA A 60 -11.61 4.06 -5.90
N GLN A 61 -11.96 3.12 -6.79
CA GLN A 61 -11.22 2.87 -8.04
C GLN A 61 -9.71 2.75 -7.76
N ILE A 62 -9.38 1.95 -6.75
CA ILE A 62 -8.01 1.57 -6.44
C ILE A 62 -7.55 0.70 -7.61
N GLU A 63 -6.35 0.96 -8.15
CA GLU A 63 -5.87 0.32 -9.37
C GLU A 63 -6.01 -1.21 -9.29
N GLY A 64 -6.38 -1.89 -10.38
CA GLY A 64 -6.33 -3.36 -10.38
C GLY A 64 -4.89 -3.85 -10.47
N ASP A 65 -4.64 -5.12 -10.17
CA ASP A 65 -3.36 -5.74 -10.47
C ASP A 65 -3.53 -7.17 -10.98
N THR A 66 -2.56 -7.63 -11.77
CA THR A 66 -2.56 -8.95 -12.39
C THR A 66 -1.20 -9.59 -12.25
N ALA A 67 -1.18 -10.87 -11.86
CA ALA A 67 0.05 -11.66 -11.84
C ALA A 67 0.66 -11.74 -13.25
N MET A 68 1.98 -11.68 -13.31
CA MET A 68 2.74 -11.84 -14.55
C MET A 68 3.66 -13.04 -14.43
N ALA A 69 3.60 -13.93 -15.42
CA ALA A 69 4.60 -14.97 -15.60
C ALA A 69 5.81 -14.38 -16.35
N ASP A 70 6.79 -13.84 -15.62
CA ASP A 70 8.03 -13.33 -16.22
C ASP A 70 8.89 -14.50 -16.73
N PRO A 71 9.26 -14.55 -18.03
CA PRO A 71 10.12 -15.61 -18.57
C PRO A 71 11.49 -15.69 -17.87
N MET A 72 11.97 -14.58 -17.29
CA MET A 72 13.21 -14.57 -16.52
C MET A 72 13.13 -15.39 -15.23
N ALA A 73 11.95 -15.80 -14.78
CA ALA A 73 11.79 -16.73 -13.64
C ALA A 73 12.43 -18.11 -13.90
N SER A 74 12.66 -18.46 -15.17
CA SER A 74 13.34 -19.70 -15.58
C SER A 74 14.80 -19.50 -15.98
N ASP A 75 15.31 -18.25 -15.94
CA ASP A 75 16.72 -17.98 -16.23
C ASP A 75 17.61 -18.63 -15.16
N PRO A 76 18.61 -19.45 -15.52
CA PRO A 76 19.44 -20.18 -14.55
C PRO A 76 20.16 -19.26 -13.54
N THR A 77 20.51 -18.04 -13.92
CA THR A 77 21.17 -17.08 -13.02
C THR A 77 20.16 -16.49 -12.04
N ILE A 78 18.95 -16.13 -12.50
CA ILE A 78 17.88 -15.68 -11.60
C ILE A 78 17.50 -16.80 -10.62
N VAL A 79 17.34 -18.03 -11.11
CA VAL A 79 17.04 -19.19 -10.27
C VAL A 79 18.13 -19.41 -9.21
N ALA A 80 19.41 -19.30 -9.59
CA ALA A 80 20.52 -19.41 -8.65
C ALA A 80 20.55 -18.28 -7.61
N MET A 81 20.22 -17.04 -8.01
CA MET A 81 20.16 -15.90 -7.10
C MET A 81 18.98 -15.99 -6.11
N GLY A 82 17.87 -16.58 -6.53
CA GLY A 82 16.68 -16.80 -5.68
C GLY A 82 16.73 -18.08 -4.84
N ALA A 83 17.79 -18.89 -4.95
CA ALA A 83 17.90 -20.13 -4.20
C ALA A 83 18.13 -19.87 -2.70
N PRO A 84 17.55 -20.69 -1.81
CA PRO A 84 17.84 -20.61 -0.38
C PRO A 84 19.34 -20.68 -0.08
N GLY A 85 19.85 -19.75 0.72
CA GLY A 85 21.26 -19.68 1.08
C GLY A 85 22.18 -19.03 0.03
N ALA A 86 21.64 -18.50 -1.07
CA ALA A 86 22.41 -17.68 -2.00
C ALA A 86 22.97 -16.43 -1.28
N ASN A 87 24.23 -16.08 -1.55
CA ASN A 87 24.85 -14.86 -1.04
C ASN A 87 24.41 -13.64 -1.87
N VAL A 88 23.11 -13.36 -1.86
CA VAL A 88 22.44 -12.32 -2.65
C VAL A 88 21.49 -11.56 -1.73
N VAL A 89 21.42 -10.23 -1.88
CA VAL A 89 20.37 -9.45 -1.23
C VAL A 89 19.21 -9.29 -2.20
N ALA A 90 18.07 -9.87 -1.86
CA ALA A 90 16.83 -9.66 -2.58
C ALA A 90 16.01 -8.50 -1.98
N ARG A 91 15.28 -7.78 -2.82
CA ARG A 91 14.34 -6.72 -2.45
C ARG A 91 13.06 -6.88 -3.23
N ASP A 92 11.93 -6.68 -2.59
CA ASP A 92 10.67 -6.52 -3.33
C ASP A 92 10.32 -5.05 -3.39
N LEU A 93 9.91 -4.61 -4.57
CA LEU A 93 9.62 -3.23 -4.91
C LEU A 93 8.22 -3.15 -5.51
N VAL A 94 7.49 -2.10 -5.16
CA VAL A 94 6.38 -1.60 -5.95
C VAL A 94 6.80 -0.26 -6.55
N ILE A 95 6.74 -0.17 -7.87
CA ILE A 95 6.96 1.06 -8.63
C ILE A 95 5.66 1.45 -9.32
N VAL A 96 5.20 2.67 -9.08
CA VAL A 96 3.97 3.20 -9.67
C VAL A 96 4.30 4.54 -10.34
N TRP A 97 3.77 4.76 -11.54
CA TRP A 97 3.94 6.00 -12.28
C TRP A 97 2.61 6.49 -12.85
N GLY A 98 2.50 7.79 -13.02
CA GLY A 98 1.28 8.42 -13.51
C GLY A 98 1.04 9.75 -12.84
N ARG A 99 -0.14 10.32 -13.07
CA ARG A 99 -0.57 11.53 -12.37
C ARG A 99 -1.00 11.17 -10.96
N MET A 100 -0.31 11.71 -9.96
CA MET A 100 -0.53 11.40 -8.55
C MET A 100 -0.82 12.67 -7.76
N PRO A 101 -2.08 12.84 -7.33
CA PRO A 101 -3.19 11.89 -7.48
C PRO A 101 -3.83 11.92 -8.87
N ALA A 102 -4.66 10.90 -9.13
CA ALA A 102 -5.35 10.72 -10.40
C ALA A 102 -6.20 11.95 -10.78
N ASP A 103 -6.12 12.34 -12.04
CA ASP A 103 -6.91 13.43 -12.63
C ASP A 103 -8.00 12.84 -13.51
N ARG A 104 -9.17 12.66 -12.92
CA ARG A 104 -10.31 11.97 -13.56
C ARG A 104 -10.84 12.70 -14.80
N ASP A 105 -10.55 13.99 -14.93
CA ASP A 105 -10.98 14.81 -16.05
C ASP A 105 -9.91 14.85 -17.17
N ALA A 106 -8.75 14.22 -16.95
CA ALA A 106 -7.69 14.17 -17.94
C ALA A 106 -8.18 13.55 -19.25
N THR A 107 -8.12 14.34 -20.33
CA THR A 107 -8.52 13.92 -21.69
C THR A 107 -7.35 13.53 -22.59
N VAL A 108 -6.12 13.74 -22.12
CA VAL A 108 -4.89 13.43 -22.85
C VAL A 108 -4.09 12.46 -22.00
N GLY A 109 -3.72 11.32 -22.59
CA GLY A 109 -2.86 10.34 -21.93
C GLY A 109 -1.41 10.78 -21.95
N ARG A 110 -0.69 10.47 -20.88
CA ARG A 110 0.77 10.64 -20.82
C ARG A 110 1.43 9.32 -21.17
N ASP A 111 2.36 9.36 -22.13
CA ASP A 111 3.18 8.22 -22.51
C ASP A 111 4.36 8.07 -21.53
N TRP A 112 4.50 6.85 -21.00
CA TRP A 112 5.55 6.41 -20.07
C TRP A 112 6.38 5.27 -20.65
N SER A 113 6.17 4.94 -21.92
CA SER A 113 6.87 3.84 -22.58
C SER A 113 8.39 4.04 -22.50
N GLY A 114 9.11 2.98 -22.19
CA GLY A 114 10.54 3.06 -21.90
C GLY A 114 11.11 1.79 -21.29
N GLU A 115 12.18 1.94 -20.52
CA GLU A 115 12.91 0.85 -19.89
C GLU A 115 13.23 1.13 -18.42
N LEU A 116 13.00 0.13 -17.57
CA LEU A 116 13.60 0.04 -16.23
C LEU A 116 14.85 -0.82 -16.29
N ARG A 117 16.01 -0.27 -15.90
CA ARG A 117 17.31 -0.96 -15.91
C ARG A 117 17.96 -0.95 -14.54
N LEU A 118 18.43 -2.10 -14.09
CA LEU A 118 19.19 -2.27 -12.86
C LEU A 118 20.69 -2.15 -13.14
N SER A 119 21.46 -1.50 -12.27
CA SER A 119 22.90 -1.31 -12.50
C SER A 119 23.73 -2.60 -12.42
N ARG A 120 23.25 -3.61 -11.70
CA ARG A 120 23.84 -4.95 -11.59
C ARG A 120 22.80 -5.97 -11.12
N GLY A 121 23.04 -7.26 -11.34
CA GLY A 121 22.18 -8.33 -10.83
C GLY A 121 21.03 -8.68 -11.78
N GLY A 122 19.81 -8.80 -11.26
CA GLY A 122 18.64 -9.15 -12.06
C GLY A 122 17.32 -8.81 -11.39
N MET A 123 16.24 -8.84 -12.18
CA MET A 123 14.89 -8.51 -11.75
C MET A 123 13.87 -9.53 -12.24
N LEU A 124 12.79 -9.68 -11.48
CA LEU A 124 11.59 -10.40 -11.87
C LEU A 124 10.38 -9.48 -11.78
N VAL A 125 9.56 -9.48 -12.81
CA VAL A 125 8.23 -8.86 -12.76
C VAL A 125 7.25 -9.84 -12.14
N ARG A 126 6.70 -9.50 -10.97
CA ARG A 126 5.70 -10.30 -10.27
C ARG A 126 4.29 -9.97 -10.73
N ARG A 127 3.99 -8.67 -10.84
CA ARG A 127 2.65 -8.18 -11.16
C ARG A 127 2.69 -6.89 -11.97
N LYS A 128 1.64 -6.69 -12.75
CA LYS A 128 1.31 -5.41 -13.39
C LYS A 128 0.18 -4.74 -12.64
N ILE A 129 0.29 -3.44 -12.40
CA ILE A 129 -0.71 -2.61 -11.74
C ILE A 129 -1.33 -1.70 -12.80
N ALA A 130 -2.66 -1.73 -12.90
CA ALA A 130 -3.50 -0.95 -13.82
C ALA A 130 -3.29 -1.10 -15.33
N PHE A 131 -2.32 -1.89 -15.80
CA PHE A 131 -2.06 -2.06 -17.25
C PHE A 131 -3.32 -2.43 -18.04
N GLU A 132 -3.69 -1.57 -18.97
CA GLU A 132 -4.80 -1.73 -19.90
C GLU A 132 -4.31 -2.45 -21.15
N GLN A 133 -4.99 -3.55 -21.54
CA GLN A 133 -4.52 -4.42 -22.63
C GLN A 133 -4.33 -3.69 -23.97
N ALA A 134 -5.07 -2.60 -24.21
CA ALA A 134 -5.03 -1.86 -25.46
C ALA A 134 -3.72 -1.05 -25.60
N THR A 135 -3.23 -0.45 -24.52
CA THR A 135 -2.13 0.52 -24.51
C THR A 135 -0.88 -0.01 -23.83
N ASP A 136 -1.04 -0.86 -22.81
CA ASP A 136 0.03 -1.14 -21.87
C ASP A 136 0.46 -2.60 -21.92
N ARG A 137 1.77 -2.80 -21.99
CA ARG A 137 2.35 -4.14 -22.03
C ARG A 137 3.79 -4.11 -21.57
N VAL A 138 4.20 -5.13 -20.82
CA VAL A 138 5.63 -5.44 -20.69
C VAL A 138 6.06 -6.08 -22.01
N LEU A 139 7.10 -5.54 -22.63
CA LEU A 139 7.65 -6.04 -23.89
C LEU A 139 8.42 -7.35 -23.66
N PRO A 140 8.69 -8.14 -24.72
CA PRO A 140 9.45 -9.37 -24.59
C PRO A 140 10.78 -9.17 -23.85
N ARG A 141 10.96 -9.91 -22.76
CA ARG A 141 12.15 -9.82 -21.90
C ARG A 141 13.33 -10.54 -22.56
N THR A 142 14.37 -9.79 -22.90
CA THR A 142 15.63 -10.32 -23.48
C THR A 142 16.82 -10.20 -22.54
N SER A 143 16.66 -9.51 -21.40
CA SER A 143 17.69 -9.36 -20.38
C SER A 143 17.10 -9.45 -18.97
N ARG A 144 17.87 -10.02 -18.04
CA ARG A 144 17.51 -10.12 -16.62
C ARG A 144 17.48 -8.76 -15.90
N ASP A 145 18.31 -7.82 -16.35
CA ASP A 145 18.52 -6.52 -15.71
C ASP A 145 17.70 -5.38 -16.34
N ALA A 146 16.86 -5.65 -17.34
CA ALA A 146 16.17 -4.59 -18.09
C ALA A 146 14.74 -4.96 -18.50
N ILE A 147 13.75 -4.19 -18.05
CA ILE A 147 12.33 -4.37 -18.35
C ILE A 147 11.91 -3.23 -19.28
N SER A 148 11.68 -3.54 -20.55
CA SER A 148 11.05 -2.59 -21.49
C SER A 148 9.54 -2.74 -21.47
N PHE A 149 8.80 -1.64 -21.60
CA PHE A 149 7.34 -1.64 -21.57
C PHE A 149 6.75 -0.48 -22.37
N ASP A 150 5.51 -0.67 -22.84
CA ASP A 150 4.63 0.39 -23.28
C ASP A 150 3.64 0.70 -22.15
N SER A 151 3.40 1.98 -21.85
CA SER A 151 2.39 2.40 -20.88
C SER A 151 1.90 3.82 -21.18
N VAL A 152 0.58 4.00 -21.23
CA VAL A 152 -0.06 5.30 -21.42
C VAL A 152 -1.12 5.50 -20.35
N THR A 153 -0.88 6.40 -19.40
CA THR A 153 -1.78 6.58 -18.26
C THR A 153 -2.83 7.66 -18.54
N ARG A 154 -4.11 7.33 -18.35
CA ARG A 154 -5.25 8.28 -18.30
C ARG A 154 -6.46 7.62 -17.62
N PRO A 155 -7.06 8.15 -16.55
CA PRO A 155 -6.63 9.22 -15.63
C PRO A 155 -5.72 8.73 -14.48
N HIS A 156 -5.42 7.42 -14.46
CA HIS A 156 -4.88 6.71 -13.32
C HIS A 156 -3.35 6.63 -13.35
N ALA A 157 -2.81 5.72 -12.54
CA ALA A 157 -1.41 5.38 -12.51
C ALA A 157 -1.23 3.90 -12.84
N ASP A 158 -0.14 3.59 -13.52
CA ASP A 158 0.29 2.23 -13.80
C ASP A 158 1.42 1.85 -12.87
N GLY A 159 1.77 0.57 -12.82
CA GLY A 159 2.91 0.15 -12.04
C GLY A 159 3.33 -1.28 -12.25
N LEU A 160 4.43 -1.65 -11.60
CA LEU A 160 4.94 -3.00 -11.53
C LEU A 160 5.28 -3.35 -10.08
N VAL A 161 5.09 -4.62 -9.76
CA VAL A 161 5.70 -5.23 -8.56
C VAL A 161 6.87 -6.06 -9.03
N LEU A 162 8.04 -5.81 -8.46
CA LEU A 162 9.31 -6.39 -8.86
C LEU A 162 9.99 -7.11 -7.69
N THR A 163 10.66 -8.22 -7.96
CA THR A 163 11.75 -8.70 -7.09
C THR A 163 13.08 -8.33 -7.75
N VAL A 164 13.99 -7.74 -6.99
CA VAL A 164 15.31 -7.28 -7.41
C VAL A 164 16.38 -8.06 -6.66
N PHE A 165 17.40 -8.53 -7.35
CA PHE A 165 18.52 -9.30 -6.78
C PHE A 165 19.83 -8.53 -6.91
N ASP A 166 20.50 -8.32 -5.78
CA ASP A 166 21.85 -7.76 -5.70
C ASP A 166 22.88 -8.85 -5.37
N PRO A 167 23.65 -9.33 -6.36
CA PRO A 167 24.67 -10.36 -6.13
C PRO A 167 25.92 -9.83 -5.41
N ASP A 168 26.05 -8.51 -5.24
CA ASP A 168 27.22 -7.89 -4.62
C ASP A 168 26.76 -6.76 -3.68
N ALA A 169 26.03 -7.13 -2.62
CA ALA A 169 25.53 -6.17 -1.65
C ALA A 169 26.63 -5.50 -0.80
N ALA A 170 27.85 -6.05 -0.82
CA ALA A 170 29.02 -5.44 -0.17
C ALA A 170 29.69 -4.37 -1.05
N ASN A 171 29.24 -4.19 -2.29
CA ASN A 171 29.77 -3.19 -3.20
C ASN A 171 29.57 -1.78 -2.63
N ALA A 172 30.62 -0.96 -2.67
CA ALA A 172 30.56 0.43 -2.24
C ALA A 172 29.70 1.32 -3.16
N THR A 173 29.47 0.90 -4.40
CA THR A 173 28.60 1.59 -5.34
C THR A 173 27.14 1.18 -5.08
N PRO A 174 26.21 2.13 -4.88
CA PRO A 174 24.81 1.79 -4.65
C PRO A 174 24.18 1.01 -5.80
N LEU A 175 23.25 0.11 -5.48
CA LEU A 175 22.39 -0.52 -6.46
C LEU A 175 21.36 0.51 -6.94
N THR A 176 21.31 0.76 -8.24
CA THR A 176 20.40 1.76 -8.82
C THR A 176 19.41 1.11 -9.77
N LEU A 177 18.18 1.61 -9.73
CA LEU A 177 17.14 1.35 -10.73
C LEU A 177 16.96 2.61 -11.56
N THR A 178 17.19 2.52 -12.86
CA THR A 178 17.08 3.65 -13.79
C THR A 178 15.87 3.47 -14.68
N TYR A 179 14.95 4.44 -14.64
CA TYR A 179 13.90 4.56 -15.63
C TYR A 179 14.38 5.46 -16.77
N THR A 180 14.38 4.94 -17.99
CA THR A 180 14.68 5.70 -19.21
C THR A 180 13.44 5.73 -20.09
N PRO A 181 12.74 6.87 -20.20
CA PRO A 181 11.62 6.99 -21.12
C PRO A 181 12.10 6.94 -22.59
N ASN A 182 11.25 6.50 -23.52
CA ASN A 182 11.53 6.56 -24.95
C ASN A 182 11.77 7.99 -25.45
N GLY A 183 11.23 8.98 -24.75
CA GLY A 183 11.54 10.40 -24.93
C GLY A 183 11.61 11.13 -23.59
N GLY A 184 12.64 11.95 -23.41
CA GLY A 184 12.83 12.77 -22.20
C GLY A 184 14.09 12.40 -21.41
N THR A 185 14.08 12.71 -20.12
CA THR A 185 15.23 12.55 -19.22
C THR A 185 15.15 11.24 -18.45
N ALA A 186 16.27 10.53 -18.32
CA ALA A 186 16.35 9.34 -17.48
C ALA A 186 16.36 9.70 -15.98
N HIS A 187 15.73 8.87 -15.17
CA HIS A 187 15.64 9.02 -13.72
C HIS A 187 16.29 7.82 -13.04
N SER A 188 17.39 8.06 -12.33
CA SER A 188 18.12 7.02 -11.58
C SER A 188 17.77 7.09 -10.10
N LEU A 189 17.39 5.94 -9.54
CA LEU A 189 16.93 5.77 -8.15
C LEU A 189 17.95 4.94 -7.39
N ASP A 190 18.50 5.47 -6.30
CA ASP A 190 19.32 4.69 -5.38
C ASP A 190 18.43 3.86 -4.45
N LEU A 191 18.46 2.53 -4.62
CA LEU A 191 17.59 1.62 -3.88
C LEU A 191 17.94 1.51 -2.40
N SER A 192 19.10 2.00 -1.96
CA SER A 192 19.43 2.09 -0.53
C SER A 192 18.54 3.10 0.21
N GLN A 193 18.01 4.10 -0.50
CA GLN A 193 17.15 5.14 0.09
C GLN A 193 15.80 4.61 0.58
N LEU A 194 15.36 3.43 0.11
CA LEU A 194 14.09 2.80 0.49
C LEU A 194 14.01 2.44 1.97
N ALA A 195 15.16 2.33 2.65
CA ALA A 195 15.22 2.18 4.10
C ALA A 195 14.54 3.37 4.82
N ASN A 196 14.60 4.57 4.23
CA ASN A 196 14.01 5.79 4.78
C ASN A 196 12.54 6.01 4.39
N GLY A 197 11.95 5.07 3.63
CA GLY A 197 10.59 5.17 3.10
C GLY A 197 10.56 5.28 1.57
N PRO A 198 9.39 5.51 0.97
CA PRO A 198 9.26 5.57 -0.48
C PRO A 198 10.09 6.69 -1.12
N ILE A 199 10.67 6.40 -2.28
CA ILE A 199 11.31 7.39 -3.15
C ILE A 199 10.25 7.98 -4.07
N VAL A 200 10.21 9.31 -4.19
CA VAL A 200 9.28 10.04 -5.06
C VAL A 200 10.10 10.87 -6.04
N VAL A 201 9.87 10.65 -7.33
CA VAL A 201 10.43 11.47 -8.41
C VAL A 201 9.28 12.25 -9.03
N ASP A 202 9.33 13.57 -8.91
CA ASP A 202 8.39 14.46 -9.59
C ASP A 202 8.86 14.68 -11.05
N VAL A 203 7.98 14.42 -12.01
CA VAL A 203 8.25 14.57 -13.45
C VAL A 203 7.38 15.64 -14.10
N GLY A 204 6.85 16.56 -13.28
CA GLY A 204 6.09 17.73 -13.70
C GLY A 204 4.59 17.47 -13.89
N ASP A 205 3.79 18.54 -13.78
CA ASP A 205 2.34 18.52 -14.02
C ASP A 205 1.59 17.47 -13.16
N GLY A 206 2.00 17.32 -11.90
CA GLY A 206 1.43 16.35 -10.97
C GLY A 206 1.76 14.88 -11.30
N ASN A 207 2.61 14.63 -12.29
CA ASN A 207 3.06 13.29 -12.64
C ASN A 207 4.27 12.90 -11.82
N ARG A 208 4.29 11.66 -11.34
CA ARG A 208 5.32 11.16 -10.43
C ARG A 208 5.66 9.72 -10.75
N VAL A 209 6.88 9.33 -10.40
CA VAL A 209 7.28 7.93 -10.20
C VAL A 209 7.49 7.74 -8.71
N VAL A 210 6.82 6.75 -8.13
CA VAL A 210 6.90 6.43 -6.71
C VAL A 210 7.36 4.99 -6.55
N VAL A 211 8.41 4.79 -5.76
CA VAL A 211 8.95 3.46 -5.46
C VAL A 211 8.90 3.24 -3.96
N ALA A 212 8.24 2.17 -3.54
CA ALA A 212 8.33 1.66 -2.17
C ALA A 212 8.90 0.25 -2.22
N GLY A 213 9.66 -0.15 -1.20
CA GLY A 213 10.30 -1.46 -1.20
C GLY A 213 10.96 -1.80 0.11
N HIS A 214 11.17 -3.09 0.33
CA HIS A 214 11.83 -3.63 1.51
C HIS A 214 12.85 -4.68 1.07
N ARG A 215 13.78 -5.04 1.96
CA ARG A 215 14.55 -6.27 1.77
C ARG A 215 13.61 -7.46 1.84
N ARG A 216 13.85 -8.47 1.00
CA ARG A 216 13.15 -9.74 1.10
C ARG A 216 13.82 -10.57 2.18
N ALA A 217 13.06 -10.91 3.22
CA ALA A 217 13.50 -11.78 4.30
C ALA A 217 12.40 -12.81 4.54
N ASP A 218 12.67 -14.08 4.24
CA ASP A 218 11.66 -15.14 4.16
C ASP A 218 10.95 -15.44 5.49
N ALA A 219 11.49 -14.98 6.62
CA ALA A 219 10.93 -15.20 7.95
C ALA A 219 9.97 -14.10 8.43
N CYS A 220 9.87 -12.98 7.69
CA CYS A 220 9.19 -11.78 8.16
C CYS A 220 7.90 -11.52 7.40
N ASP A 221 6.88 -11.03 8.09
CA ASP A 221 5.68 -10.52 7.44
C ASP A 221 5.96 -9.14 6.84
N HIS A 222 5.73 -8.98 5.54
CA HIS A 222 5.94 -7.72 4.83
C HIS A 222 5.18 -7.64 3.51
N GLY A 223 5.01 -6.42 3.01
CA GLY A 223 4.42 -6.18 1.70
C GLY A 223 4.11 -4.71 1.45
N PHE A 224 3.05 -4.48 0.67
CA PHE A 224 2.67 -3.16 0.19
C PHE A 224 1.25 -2.79 0.59
N LEU A 225 0.98 -1.48 0.59
CA LEU A 225 -0.38 -0.97 0.71
C LEU A 225 -0.57 0.24 -0.20
N ARG A 226 -1.76 0.34 -0.77
CA ARG A 226 -2.14 1.46 -1.64
C ARG A 226 -3.63 1.72 -1.55
N GLY A 227 -4.03 2.97 -1.76
CA GLY A 227 -5.43 3.31 -1.64
C GLY A 227 -5.76 4.76 -1.94
N ARG A 228 -6.94 5.17 -1.47
CA ARG A 228 -7.50 6.50 -1.61
C ARG A 228 -7.86 7.09 -0.27
N TRP A 229 -7.76 8.40 -0.18
CA TRP A 229 -8.32 9.17 0.92
C TRP A 229 -9.23 10.26 0.38
N HIS A 230 -10.16 10.73 1.21
CA HIS A 230 -11.00 11.88 0.94
C HIS A 230 -11.11 12.74 2.19
N ALA A 231 -11.13 14.05 1.99
CA ALA A 231 -11.38 15.01 3.03
C ALA A 231 -12.87 15.07 3.34
N LEU A 232 -13.20 15.02 4.62
CA LEU A 232 -14.51 15.34 5.17
C LEU A 232 -14.54 16.81 5.61
N SER A 233 -13.39 17.32 6.06
CA SER A 233 -13.13 18.73 6.36
C SER A 233 -11.62 19.01 6.22
N ALA A 234 -11.20 20.26 6.46
CA ALA A 234 -9.78 20.62 6.46
C ALA A 234 -8.91 19.80 7.43
N ASN A 235 -9.50 19.29 8.53
CA ASN A 235 -8.79 18.57 9.59
C ASN A 235 -9.26 17.12 9.75
N ALA A 236 -10.11 16.61 8.85
CA ALA A 236 -10.69 15.27 8.96
C ALA A 236 -10.71 14.59 7.59
N ASN A 237 -10.10 13.42 7.52
CA ASN A 237 -10.01 12.59 6.33
C ASN A 237 -10.43 11.16 6.66
N ALA A 238 -11.02 10.49 5.69
CA ALA A 238 -11.24 9.05 5.72
C ALA A 238 -10.54 8.38 4.53
N TYR A 239 -9.97 7.21 4.76
CA TYR A 239 -9.20 6.50 3.75
C TYR A 239 -9.51 5.01 3.72
N ARG A 240 -9.26 4.42 2.54
CA ARG A 240 -9.42 2.99 2.30
C ARG A 240 -8.40 2.50 1.28
N GLY A 241 -7.98 1.26 1.39
CA GLY A 241 -6.91 0.70 0.57
C GLY A 241 -6.91 -0.81 0.50
N ILE A 242 -6.06 -1.32 -0.39
CA ILE A 242 -5.72 -2.72 -0.52
C ILE A 242 -4.38 -2.95 0.18
N VAL A 243 -4.28 -4.04 0.91
CA VAL A 243 -3.03 -4.54 1.49
C VAL A 243 -2.60 -5.75 0.68
N ALA A 244 -1.33 -5.77 0.27
CA ALA A 244 -0.73 -6.81 -0.53
C ALA A 244 0.50 -7.41 0.17
N ASN A 245 0.80 -8.67 -0.10
CA ASN A 245 2.04 -9.31 0.37
C ASN A 245 3.27 -8.83 -0.43
N SER A 246 4.42 -9.43 -0.15
CA SER A 246 5.71 -9.13 -0.79
C SER A 246 5.76 -9.34 -2.29
N ASP A 247 4.99 -10.31 -2.81
CA ASP A 247 4.86 -10.55 -4.24
C ASP A 247 3.78 -9.65 -4.88
N GLY A 248 3.15 -8.78 -4.09
CA GLY A 248 2.12 -7.82 -4.50
C GLY A 248 0.73 -8.41 -4.62
N GLU A 249 0.51 -9.66 -4.20
CA GLU A 249 -0.81 -10.27 -4.20
C GLU A 249 -1.70 -9.63 -3.13
N PRO A 250 -2.92 -9.20 -3.46
CA PRO A 250 -3.87 -8.68 -2.47
C PRO A 250 -4.18 -9.73 -1.39
N VAL A 251 -3.84 -9.40 -0.14
CA VAL A 251 -4.09 -10.23 1.05
C VAL A 251 -5.17 -9.67 1.97
N GLY A 252 -5.62 -8.45 1.74
CA GLY A 252 -6.67 -7.85 2.54
C GLY A 252 -6.92 -6.38 2.25
N HIS A 253 -7.58 -5.74 3.21
CA HIS A 253 -8.10 -4.39 3.07
C HIS A 253 -7.77 -3.55 4.29
N ILE A 254 -7.62 -2.26 4.05
CA ILE A 254 -7.48 -1.26 5.11
C ILE A 254 -8.58 -0.20 5.00
N ARG A 255 -9.11 0.22 6.14
CA ARG A 255 -9.99 1.38 6.31
C ARG A 255 -9.50 2.20 7.50
N GLY A 256 -9.58 3.52 7.42
CA GLY A 256 -9.15 4.37 8.53
C GLY A 256 -9.50 5.83 8.39
N ILE A 257 -9.01 6.60 9.35
CA ILE A 257 -9.21 8.05 9.50
C ILE A 257 -7.88 8.75 9.73
N ALA A 258 -7.77 10.00 9.29
CA ALA A 258 -6.62 10.84 9.55
C ALA A 258 -7.06 12.28 9.77
N GLY A 259 -6.40 13.00 10.67
CA GLY A 259 -6.78 14.37 11.00
C GLY A 259 -5.82 15.05 11.96
N THR A 260 -6.16 16.28 12.31
CA THR A 260 -5.39 17.08 13.27
C THR A 260 -6.14 17.12 14.58
N ARG A 261 -5.50 16.67 15.66
CA ARG A 261 -6.06 16.73 17.02
C ARG A 261 -6.21 18.15 17.52
N GLN A 262 -6.98 18.31 18.61
CA GLN A 262 -7.11 19.59 19.33
C GLN A 262 -5.77 20.16 19.81
N ASN A 263 -4.79 19.30 20.10
CA ASN A 263 -3.44 19.72 20.50
C ASN A 263 -2.52 20.08 19.32
N GLY A 264 -2.99 19.96 18.07
CA GLY A 264 -2.24 20.24 16.85
C GLY A 264 -1.52 19.05 16.22
N ASP A 265 -1.56 17.86 16.84
CA ASP A 265 -0.89 16.68 16.29
C ASP A 265 -1.62 16.14 15.05
N ALA A 266 -0.90 15.94 13.95
CA ALA A 266 -1.40 15.27 12.76
C ALA A 266 -1.29 13.73 12.91
N VAL A 267 -2.43 13.05 13.02
CA VAL A 267 -2.50 11.62 13.34
C VAL A 267 -3.34 10.82 12.37
N MET A 268 -2.99 9.54 12.24
CA MET A 268 -3.76 8.58 11.46
C MET A 268 -4.01 7.29 12.24
N PHE A 269 -5.18 6.71 12.01
CA PHE A 269 -5.59 5.43 12.55
C PHE A 269 -6.23 4.58 11.46
N GLY A 270 -6.00 3.27 11.47
CA GLY A 270 -6.62 2.36 10.49
C GLY A 270 -6.74 0.94 11.01
N LYS A 271 -7.66 0.17 10.44
CA LYS A 271 -7.82 -1.26 10.72
C LYS A 271 -7.46 -2.04 9.45
N PHE A 272 -6.63 -3.05 9.59
CA PHE A 272 -6.25 -4.00 8.55
C PHE A 272 -6.95 -5.34 8.83
N ILE A 273 -7.68 -5.82 7.84
CA ILE A 273 -8.32 -7.13 7.82
C ILE A 273 -7.84 -7.94 6.61
N ASP A 274 -7.84 -9.27 6.71
CA ASP A 274 -7.64 -10.11 5.53
C ASP A 274 -8.87 -10.15 4.63
N ARG A 275 -8.81 -11.00 3.60
CA ARG A 275 -9.88 -11.16 2.61
C ARG A 275 -11.17 -11.75 3.21
N ASP A 276 -11.06 -12.51 4.29
CA ASP A 276 -12.20 -13.14 4.98
C ASP A 276 -12.75 -12.26 6.11
N GLY A 277 -12.14 -11.08 6.33
CA GLY A 277 -12.56 -10.13 7.35
C GLY A 277 -11.88 -10.33 8.71
N GLN A 278 -10.93 -11.27 8.83
CA GLN A 278 -10.24 -11.47 10.09
C GLN A 278 -9.30 -10.31 10.38
N PHE A 279 -9.31 -9.86 11.63
CA PHE A 279 -8.42 -8.81 12.09
C PHE A 279 -6.95 -9.20 11.95
N LYS A 280 -6.17 -8.33 11.30
CA LYS A 280 -4.71 -8.44 11.17
C LYS A 280 -3.96 -7.31 11.85
N GLY A 281 -4.59 -6.16 12.08
CA GLY A 281 -3.98 -5.15 12.93
C GLY A 281 -4.63 -3.77 12.94
N ILE A 282 -4.19 -2.94 13.89
CA ILE A 282 -4.46 -1.51 13.96
C ILE A 282 -3.21 -0.77 13.51
N LEU A 283 -3.39 0.20 12.63
CA LEU A 283 -2.37 1.18 12.28
C LEU A 283 -2.52 2.40 13.17
N LYS A 284 -1.44 2.83 13.80
CA LYS A 284 -1.40 4.04 14.64
C LYS A 284 -0.18 4.87 14.28
N GLY A 285 -0.39 6.06 13.76
CA GLY A 285 0.70 6.83 13.19
C GLY A 285 0.47 8.32 13.09
N THR A 286 1.40 8.97 12.42
CA THR A 286 1.37 10.39 12.08
C THR A 286 1.54 10.56 10.58
N PHE A 287 1.10 11.71 10.07
CA PHE A 287 1.27 12.08 8.68
C PHE A 287 1.68 13.55 8.59
N GLU A 288 2.63 13.86 7.72
CA GLU A 288 3.08 15.23 7.49
C GLU A 288 3.86 15.29 6.17
N ASN A 289 3.83 16.45 5.50
CA ASN A 289 4.71 16.73 4.35
C ASN A 289 4.66 15.65 3.25
N GLY A 290 3.47 15.11 2.98
CA GLY A 290 3.25 14.09 1.96
C GLY A 290 3.75 12.68 2.35
N LYS A 291 4.11 12.46 3.62
CA LYS A 291 4.58 11.19 4.16
C LYS A 291 3.71 10.75 5.33
N PHE A 292 3.62 9.44 5.55
CA PHE A 292 3.04 8.90 6.76
C PHE A 292 3.89 7.76 7.31
N VAL A 293 3.90 7.65 8.63
CA VAL A 293 4.55 6.57 9.37
C VAL A 293 3.60 6.07 10.43
N ALA A 294 3.43 4.75 10.53
CA ALA A 294 2.56 4.15 11.52
C ALA A 294 3.16 2.88 12.12
N ARG A 295 2.83 2.62 13.38
CA ARG A 295 2.99 1.30 13.99
C ARG A 295 1.83 0.41 13.55
N TRP A 296 2.12 -0.87 13.33
CA TRP A 296 1.15 -1.92 13.09
C TRP A 296 1.06 -2.77 14.36
N LEU A 297 -0.12 -2.75 14.98
CA LEU A 297 -0.42 -3.44 16.23
C LEU A 297 -1.35 -4.62 15.95
N ASP A 298 -0.98 -5.84 16.37
CA ASP A 298 -1.86 -7.01 16.33
C ASP A 298 -2.48 -7.28 17.71
N ARG A 299 -3.05 -8.47 17.93
CA ARG A 299 -3.63 -8.86 19.23
C ARG A 299 -2.58 -9.06 20.33
N ALA A 300 -1.34 -9.36 19.96
CA ALA A 300 -0.21 -9.51 20.87
C ALA A 300 0.50 -8.19 21.19
N GLY A 301 0.24 -7.13 20.41
CA GLY A 301 0.75 -5.79 20.64
C GLY A 301 1.51 -5.27 19.42
N ASP A 302 2.71 -4.74 19.63
CA ASP A 302 3.51 -4.17 18.54
C ASP A 302 4.01 -5.27 17.61
N HIS A 303 3.59 -5.22 16.35
CA HIS A 303 3.92 -6.22 15.36
C HIS A 303 4.90 -5.66 14.31
N GLY A 304 4.63 -4.44 13.80
CA GLY A 304 5.40 -3.91 12.70
C GLY A 304 5.32 -2.40 12.51
N GLN A 305 5.84 -1.96 11.38
CA GLN A 305 5.89 -0.57 10.98
C GLN A 305 5.44 -0.40 9.54
N ILE A 306 4.96 0.81 9.25
CA ILE A 306 4.46 1.22 7.97
C ILE A 306 5.08 2.56 7.61
N HIS A 307 5.57 2.63 6.38
CA HIS A 307 6.13 3.84 5.79
C HIS A 307 5.49 4.06 4.43
N GLY A 308 4.99 5.27 4.20
CA GLY A 308 4.36 5.59 2.94
C GLY A 308 4.35 7.07 2.62
N VAL A 309 3.78 7.34 1.46
CA VAL A 309 3.57 8.68 0.90
C VAL A 309 2.10 8.84 0.53
N TYR A 310 1.60 10.05 0.71
CA TYR A 310 0.25 10.43 0.32
C TYR A 310 0.27 11.68 -0.57
N PHE A 311 -0.73 11.79 -1.44
CA PHE A 311 -0.81 12.82 -2.48
C PHE A 311 -2.20 13.43 -2.47
N ALA A 312 -2.30 14.76 -2.59
CA ALA A 312 -3.55 15.51 -2.58
C ALA A 312 -4.00 15.95 -3.96
N GLY A 313 -5.31 15.89 -4.19
CA GLY A 313 -6.04 16.16 -5.43
C GLY A 313 -5.71 17.52 -6.02
N PRO A 314 -5.80 17.70 -7.36
CA PRO A 314 -5.87 19.05 -7.93
C PRO A 314 -7.11 19.81 -7.42
N ASN A 315 -8.19 19.09 -7.08
CA ASN A 315 -9.31 19.61 -6.30
C ASN A 315 -9.10 19.15 -4.85
N GLU A 316 -8.85 20.09 -3.93
CA GLU A 316 -8.67 19.83 -2.50
C GLU A 316 -9.88 19.06 -1.96
N GLY A 317 -9.71 17.77 -1.67
CA GLY A 317 -10.83 16.94 -1.21
C GLY A 317 -10.65 15.43 -1.38
N ALA A 318 -9.71 14.99 -2.19
CA ALA A 318 -9.38 13.57 -2.32
C ALA A 318 -7.93 13.36 -2.72
N GLY A 319 -7.45 12.13 -2.59
CA GLY A 319 -6.09 11.79 -2.94
C GLY A 319 -5.79 10.31 -2.88
N GLY A 320 -4.51 9.98 -3.03
CA GLY A 320 -4.01 8.61 -3.01
C GLY A 320 -2.90 8.43 -1.99
N PHE A 321 -2.62 7.17 -1.66
CA PHE A 321 -1.45 6.81 -0.87
C PHE A 321 -0.82 5.51 -1.38
N LEU A 322 0.49 5.38 -1.16
CA LEU A 322 1.29 4.19 -1.45
C LEU A 322 2.32 4.02 -0.32
N GLY A 323 2.52 2.79 0.14
CA GLY A 323 3.50 2.51 1.17
C GLY A 323 3.89 1.04 1.24
N ARG A 324 4.76 0.76 2.20
CA ARG A 324 5.18 -0.58 2.59
C ARG A 324 4.84 -0.84 4.04
N TRP A 325 4.63 -2.11 4.37
CA TRP A 325 4.49 -2.60 5.73
C TRP A 325 5.49 -3.73 5.97
N SER A 326 6.00 -3.83 7.18
CA SER A 326 6.95 -4.87 7.58
C SER A 326 6.92 -5.09 9.09
N GLU A 327 7.08 -6.33 9.51
CA GLU A 327 7.31 -6.72 10.90
C GLU A 327 8.52 -5.96 11.49
N SER A 328 8.46 -5.60 12.76
CA SER A 328 9.47 -4.75 13.42
C SER A 328 10.86 -5.38 13.46
N SER A 329 10.91 -6.72 13.58
CA SER A 329 12.14 -7.51 13.52
C SER A 329 12.91 -7.32 12.20
N CYS A 330 12.22 -6.83 11.16
CA CYS A 330 12.72 -6.72 9.79
C CYS A 330 12.65 -5.28 9.24
N ALA A 331 11.94 -4.38 9.92
CA ALA A 331 11.86 -2.95 9.59
C ALA A 331 13.20 -2.20 9.74
N ALA A 332 14.13 -2.74 10.54
CA ALA A 332 15.43 -2.11 10.85
C ALA A 332 16.55 -2.34 9.81
N ASN A 333 16.30 -3.05 8.69
CA ASN A 333 17.35 -3.53 7.77
C ASN A 333 17.20 -3.14 6.29
#